data_AF-A0A934H1T6-F1
#
_entry.id   AF-A0A934H1T6-F1
#
_cell.length_a   1.000
_cell.length_b   1.000
_cell.length_c   1.000
_cell.angle_alpha   90.00
_cell.angle_beta   90.00
_cell.angle_gamma   90.00
#
_symmetry.space_group_name_H-M   'P 1'
#
loop_
_entity.id
_entity.type
_entity.pdbx_description
1 polymer ?
#
loop_
_entity_poly.entity_id
_entity_poly.type
_entity_poly.pdbx_seq_one_letter_code
_entity_poly.pdbx_strand_id
1 'polypeptide(L)' 'MKCVICLQAETVPGLTTVLLERGEMSLTVTDVPARVCPNCGEAYAEEEVAANLLRQAERMAREGMKVGAMGYEE' A
#
# COMPACT_ATOMS: atom_id res chain seq x y z
N MET A 1 -5.82 15.02 -7.42
CA MET A 1 -5.70 14.50 -8.79
C MET A 1 -6.99 13.76 -9.11
N LYS A 2 -7.49 13.91 -10.33
CA LYS A 2 -8.66 13.14 -10.76
C LYS A 2 -8.30 11.65 -10.78
N CYS A 3 -9.11 10.81 -10.15
CA CYS A 3 -8.91 9.37 -10.14
C CYS A 3 -8.87 8.84 -11.58
N VAL A 4 -7.77 8.23 -12.00
CA VAL A 4 -7.58 7.73 -13.37
C VAL A 4 -8.33 6.42 -13.64
N ILE A 5 -8.73 5.71 -12.58
CA ILE A 5 -9.49 4.46 -12.69
C ILE A 5 -10.97 4.73 -12.99
N CYS A 6 -11.65 5.54 -12.19
CA CYS A 6 -13.10 5.76 -12.37
C CYS A 6 -13.44 7.06 -13.12
N LEU A 7 -12.53 8.03 -13.17
CA LEU A 7 -12.74 9.35 -13.79
C LEU A 7 -13.92 10.15 -13.21
N GLN A 8 -14.46 9.78 -12.04
CA GLN A 8 -15.64 10.43 -11.42
C GLN A 8 -15.30 11.43 -10.31
N ALA A 9 -14.17 11.27 -9.61
CA ALA A 9 -13.86 12.05 -8.41
C ALA A 9 -12.38 12.47 -8.32
N GLU A 10 -12.10 13.53 -7.56
CA GLU A 10 -10.76 13.90 -7.12
C GLU A 10 -10.35 13.03 -5.92
N THR A 11 -9.13 12.49 -5.95
CA THR A 11 -8.55 11.75 -4.83
C THR A 11 -8.28 12.69 -3.65
N VAL A 12 -8.50 12.21 -2.42
CA VAL A 12 -8.24 12.95 -1.17
C VAL A 12 -7.17 12.25 -0.33
N PRO A 13 -6.38 12.94 0.50
CA PRO A 13 -5.49 12.29 1.45
C PRO A 13 -6.24 11.33 2.37
N GLY A 14 -5.66 10.17 2.66
CA GLY A 14 -6.24 9.16 3.51
C GLY A 14 -5.25 8.04 3.84
N LEU A 15 -5.76 6.97 4.44
CA LEU A 15 -5.01 5.75 4.74
C LEU A 15 -5.62 4.58 3.99
N THR A 16 -4.79 3.59 3.68
CA THR A 16 -5.23 2.33 3.08
C THR A 16 -4.48 1.14 3.69
N THR A 17 -4.92 -0.06 3.35
CA THR A 17 -4.24 -1.32 3.66
C THR A 17 -3.71 -1.91 2.36
N VAL A 18 -2.43 -2.27 2.32
CA VAL A 18 -1.78 -2.87 1.16
C VAL A 18 -1.43 -4.32 1.46
N LEU A 19 -1.80 -5.23 0.56
CA LEU A 19 -1.35 -6.62 0.57
C LEU A 19 -0.21 -6.79 -0.44
N LEU A 20 0.95 -7.23 0.03
CA LEU A 20 2.11 -7.55 -0.81
C LEU A 20 2.34 -9.05 -0.81
N GLU A 21 2.37 -9.65 -2.01
CA GLU A 21 2.56 -11.09 -2.19
C GLU A 21 3.79 -11.41 -3.03
N ARG A 22 4.54 -12.44 -2.65
CA ARG A 22 5.67 -12.96 -3.42
C ARG A 22 5.94 -14.43 -3.10
N GLY A 23 5.72 -15.31 -4.08
CA GLY A 23 5.88 -16.75 -3.85
C GLY A 23 4.93 -17.22 -2.75
N GLU A 24 5.48 -17.77 -1.67
CA GLU A 24 4.70 -18.17 -0.47
C GLU A 24 4.53 -17.02 0.54
N MET A 25 5.12 -15.85 0.31
CA MET A 25 5.01 -14.70 1.21
C MET A 25 3.73 -13.91 0.94
N SER A 26 3.04 -13.53 2.01
CA SER A 26 1.91 -12.60 2.06
C SER A 26 2.07 -11.63 3.24
N LEU A 27 2.22 -10.33 2.96
CA LEU A 27 2.41 -9.28 3.95
C LEU A 27 1.29 -8.25 3.85
N THR A 28 0.50 -8.10 4.91
CA THR A 28 -0.51 -7.04 5.04
C THR A 28 0.10 -5.84 5.77
N VAL A 29 0.09 -4.66 5.13
CA VAL A 29 0.53 -3.41 5.76
C VAL A 29 -0.67 -2.48 5.94
N THR A 30 -1.01 -2.14 7.18
CA THR A 30 -2.12 -1.23 7.50
C THR A 30 -1.64 0.21 7.60
N ASP A 31 -2.59 1.15 7.61
CA ASP A 31 -2.33 2.58 7.87
C ASP A 31 -1.34 3.22 6.89
N VAL A 32 -1.31 2.73 5.65
CA VAL A 32 -0.44 3.23 4.59
C VAL A 32 -0.96 4.59 4.10
N PRO A 33 -0.18 5.68 4.18
CA PRO A 33 -0.55 6.97 3.62
C PRO A 33 -0.74 6.90 2.11
N ALA A 34 -1.89 7.36 1.62
CA ALA A 34 -2.21 7.38 0.21
C ALA A 34 -3.19 8.52 -0.12
N ARG A 35 -3.34 8.83 -1.41
CA ARG A 35 -4.51 9.54 -1.90
C ARG A 35 -5.57 8.52 -2.29
N VAL A 36 -6.75 8.60 -1.69
CA VAL A 36 -7.85 7.65 -1.92
C VAL A 36 -8.97 8.32 -2.69
N CYS A 37 -9.50 7.62 -3.70
CA CYS A 37 -10.70 8.04 -4.42
C CYS A 37 -11.94 7.78 -3.55
N PRO A 38 -12.71 8.82 -3.16
CA PRO A 38 -13.89 8.63 -2.31
C PRO A 38 -15.05 7.93 -3.04
N ASN A 39 -14.97 7.81 -4.37
CA ASN A 39 -16.01 7.15 -5.18
C ASN A 39 -15.78 5.65 -5.37
N CYS A 40 -14.54 5.22 -5.64
CA CYS A 40 -14.25 3.81 -5.99
C CYS A 40 -13.23 3.14 -5.07
N GLY A 41 -12.67 3.84 -4.08
CA GLY A 41 -11.70 3.28 -3.13
C GLY A 41 -10.28 3.11 -3.67
N GLU A 42 -10.03 3.42 -4.94
CA GLU A 42 -8.69 3.37 -5.53
C GLU A 42 -7.70 4.23 -4.72
N ALA A 43 -6.58 3.64 -4.32
CA ALA A 43 -5.55 4.28 -3.51
C ALA A 43 -4.26 4.47 -4.31
N TYR A 44 -3.70 5.67 -4.23
CA TYR A 44 -2.47 6.07 -4.89
C TYR A 44 -1.43 6.40 -3.81
N ALA A 45 -0.41 5.58 -3.68
CA ALA A 45 0.73 5.86 -2.80
C ALA A 45 1.73 6.78 -3.52
N GLU A 46 2.34 7.71 -2.78
CA GLU A 46 3.45 8.52 -3.28
C GLU A 46 4.70 7.63 -3.44
N GLU A 47 5.67 8.10 -4.25
CA GLU A 47 6.87 7.34 -4.61
C GLU A 47 7.64 6.87 -3.37
N GLU A 48 7.82 7.75 -2.38
CA GLU A 48 8.56 7.46 -1.16
C GLU A 48 7.88 6.38 -0.32
N VAL A 49 6.54 6.42 -0.23
CA VAL A 49 5.73 5.45 0.49
C VAL A 49 5.83 4.08 -0.17
N ALA A 50 5.65 4.03 -1.50
CA ALA A 50 5.79 2.79 -2.26
C ALA A 50 7.20 2.19 -2.13
N ALA A 51 8.24 3.03 -2.22
CA ALA A 51 9.62 2.60 -2.05
C ALA A 51 9.89 2.07 -0.63
N ASN A 52 9.33 2.69 0.41
CA ASN A 52 9.43 2.22 1.78
C ASN A 52 8.76 0.84 1.93
N LEU A 53 7.49 0.70 1.53
CA LEU A 53 6.75 -0.56 1.57
C LEU A 53 7.52 -1.71 0.92
N LEU A 54 8.05 -1.49 -0.28
CA LEU A 54 8.82 -2.50 -1.01
C LEU A 54 10.11 -2.87 -0.27
N ARG A 55 10.84 -1.90 0.29
CA ARG A 55 12.05 -2.21 1.11
C ARG A 55 11.72 -3.08 2.32
N GLN A 56 10.63 -2.78 3.02
CA GLN A 56 10.21 -3.56 4.19
C GLN A 56 9.79 -4.98 3.80
N ALA A 57 9.00 -5.12 2.74
CA ALA A 57 8.58 -6.42 2.22
C ALA A 57 9.76 -7.27 1.74
N GLU A 58 10.75 -6.67 1.07
CA GLU A 58 11.99 -7.36 0.67
C GLU A 58 12.79 -7.87 1.86
N ARG A 59 12.91 -7.05 2.92
CA ARG A 59 13.60 -7.45 4.14
C ARG A 59 12.91 -8.66 4.78
N MET A 60 11.59 -8.61 4.95
CA MET A 60 10.81 -9.71 5.53
C MET A 60 10.85 -10.98 4.67
N ALA A 61 10.82 -10.84 3.34
CA ALA A 61 10.98 -11.96 2.42
C ALA A 61 12.34 -12.67 2.61
N ARG A 62 13.43 -11.89 2.76
CA ARG A 62 14.77 -12.43 2.99
C ARG A 62 14.92 -13.10 4.36
N GLU A 63 14.18 -12.63 5.36
CA GLU A 63 14.09 -13.24 6.68
C GLU A 63 13.24 -14.53 6.69
N GLY A 64 12.63 -14.90 5.55
CA GLY A 64 11.86 -16.13 5.40
C GLY A 64 10.42 -16.05 5.91
N MET A 65 9.88 -14.83 6.08
CA MET A 65 8.49 -14.64 6.46
C MET A 65 7.55 -15.22 5.39
N LYS A 66 6.54 -15.98 5.83
CA LYS A 66 5.48 -16.50 4.95
C LYS A 66 4.20 -15.70 5.04
N VAL A 67 3.72 -15.39 6.24
CA VAL A 67 2.51 -14.57 6.43
C VAL A 67 2.77 -13.59 7.56
N GLY A 68 2.44 -12.32 7.35
CA GLY A 68 2.63 -11.27 8.34
C GLY A 68 1.66 -10.11 8.19
N ALA A 69 1.51 -9.35 9.28
CA ALA A 69 0.79 -8.08 9.30
C ALA A 69 1.57 -7.07 10.15
N MET A 70 1.63 -5.82 9.67
CA MET A 70 2.29 -4.70 10.36
C MET A 70 1.59 -3.38 10.02
N GLY A 71 1.76 -2.37 10.88
CA GLY A 71 1.42 -0.99 10.53
C GLY A 71 2.50 -0.36 9.67
N TYR A 72 2.15 0.63 8.86
CA TYR A 72 3.12 1.45 8.14
C TYR A 72 3.94 2.30 9.13
N GLU A 73 5.26 2.30 8.97
CA GLU A 73 6.20 3.11 9.74
C GLU A 73 7.04 3.93 8.75
N GLU A 74 7.14 5.25 8.97
CA GLU A 74 7.92 6.17 8.13
C GLU A 74 9.44 5.93 8.21
#